data_AF-A0A167JQX3-F1
#
_entry.id   AF-A0A167JQX3-F1
#
_cell.length_a   1.000
_cell.length_b   1.000
_cell.length_c   1.000
_cell.angle_alpha   90.00
_cell.angle_beta   90.00
_cell.angle_gamma   90.00
#
_symmetry.space_group_name_H-M   'P 1'
#
loop_
_entity.id
_entity.type
_entity.pdbx_description
1 polymer ?
#
loop_
_entity_poly.entity_id
_entity_poly.type
_entity_poly.pdbx_seq_one_letter_code
_entity_poly.pdbx_strand_id
1 'polypeptide(L)'
;MLLDTFSTFANVYPKQTPLLKQVYFDLVLEKTWKQVKIEKVDSLSLCAIVAHEPGTPLDQRHIILPIHQETQLSVARISIRLATIFVSITEAGLSNTLQGTPPTQITLAIVSPDSTTVYYHVEKGLVGPKDKI
;
A
#
# COMPACT_ATOMS: atom_id res chain seq x y z
N MET A 1 22.08 -3.65 4.72
CA MET A 1 21.35 -3.87 3.45
C MET A 1 19.89 -3.40 3.50
N LEU A 2 19.04 -3.81 4.45
CA LEU A 2 17.63 -3.34 4.53
C LEU A 2 17.49 -1.93 5.16
N LEU A 3 18.35 -1.59 6.11
CA LEU A 3 18.46 -0.23 6.69
C LEU A 3 18.89 0.82 5.64
N ASP A 4 19.78 0.42 4.72
CA ASP A 4 20.30 1.29 3.65
C ASP A 4 19.21 1.68 2.64
N THR A 5 18.26 0.77 2.40
CA THR A 5 17.08 1.02 1.58
C THR A 5 16.21 2.12 2.20
N PHE A 6 15.91 2.02 3.50
CA PHE A 6 15.10 3.04 4.17
C PHE A 6 15.81 4.39 4.30
N SER A 7 17.13 4.44 4.43
CA SER A 7 17.84 5.73 4.37
C SER A 7 17.70 6.41 3.01
N THR A 8 17.66 5.64 1.92
CA THR A 8 17.42 6.20 0.58
C THR A 8 16.02 6.79 0.47
N PHE A 9 15.00 6.09 1.00
CA PHE A 9 13.63 6.60 1.06
C PHE A 9 13.48 7.78 2.02
N ALA A 10 14.19 7.81 3.14
CA ALA A 10 14.16 8.91 4.10
C ALA A 10 14.59 10.24 3.47
N ASN A 11 15.59 10.21 2.59
CA ASN A 11 16.09 11.39 1.91
C ASN A 11 15.08 11.97 0.90
N VAL A 12 14.27 11.12 0.27
CA VAL A 12 13.31 11.55 -0.78
C VAL A 12 11.89 11.76 -0.23
N TYR A 13 11.47 10.91 0.71
CA TYR A 13 10.13 10.90 1.32
C TYR A 13 10.21 10.87 2.86
N PRO A 14 10.77 11.90 3.50
CA PRO A 14 11.06 11.91 4.94
C PRO A 14 9.81 11.71 5.80
N LYS A 15 8.66 12.24 5.37
CA LYS A 15 7.39 12.12 6.10
C LYS A 15 6.73 10.74 5.97
N GLN A 16 6.96 10.02 4.88
CA GLN A 16 6.35 8.71 4.64
C GLN A 16 7.22 7.56 5.16
N THR A 17 8.53 7.77 5.24
CA THR A 17 9.49 6.71 5.61
C THR A 17 9.21 6.04 6.96
N PRO A 18 8.86 6.76 8.05
CA PRO A 18 8.48 6.11 9.31
C PRO A 18 7.29 5.18 9.15
N LEU A 19 6.27 5.60 8.40
CA LEU A 19 5.06 4.81 8.15
C LEU A 19 5.36 3.58 7.28
N LEU A 20 6.15 3.76 6.21
CA LEU A 20 6.61 2.65 5.36
C LEU A 20 7.36 1.61 6.17
N LYS A 21 8.26 2.04 7.06
CA LYS A 21 9.06 1.16 7.90
C LYS A 21 8.18 0.38 8.88
N GLN A 22 7.22 1.03 9.52
CA GLN A 22 6.28 0.39 10.43
C GLN A 22 5.47 -0.69 9.72
N VAL A 23 4.82 -0.34 8.61
CA VAL A 23 3.99 -1.28 7.84
C VAL A 23 4.83 -2.40 7.24
N TYR A 24 6.03 -2.11 6.74
CA TYR A 24 6.92 -3.14 6.22
C TYR A 24 7.28 -4.19 7.28
N PHE A 25 7.62 -3.76 8.49
CA PHE A 25 7.93 -4.69 9.57
C PHE A 25 6.71 -5.45 10.06
N ASP A 26 5.55 -4.82 10.14
CA ASP A 26 4.31 -5.53 10.46
C ASP A 26 4.02 -6.64 9.42
N LEU A 27 4.18 -6.35 8.13
CA LEU A 27 3.97 -7.35 7.07
C LEU A 27 5.00 -8.49 7.11
N VAL A 28 6.28 -8.17 7.28
CA VAL A 28 7.37 -9.16 7.18
C VAL A 28 7.57 -9.95 8.47
N LEU A 29 7.49 -9.29 9.63
CA LEU A 29 7.79 -9.90 10.93
C LEU A 29 6.54 -10.51 11.56
N GLU A 30 5.46 -9.74 11.67
CA GLU A 30 4.23 -10.19 12.34
C GLU A 30 3.39 -11.06 11.42
N LYS A 31 3.12 -10.59 10.19
CA LYS A 31 2.33 -11.36 9.21
C LYS A 31 3.14 -12.40 8.44
N THR A 32 4.47 -12.39 8.55
CA THR A 32 5.39 -13.34 7.90
C THR A 32 5.32 -13.36 6.36
N TRP A 33 4.94 -12.24 5.74
CA TRP A 33 4.86 -12.10 4.28
C TRP A 33 6.26 -12.06 3.67
N LYS A 34 6.51 -12.94 2.70
CA LYS A 34 7.85 -13.10 2.09
C LYS A 34 8.10 -12.17 0.92
N GLN A 35 7.05 -11.72 0.25
CA GLN A 35 7.14 -10.90 -0.96
C GLN A 35 6.58 -9.52 -0.64
N VAL A 36 7.42 -8.67 -0.06
CA VAL A 36 7.07 -7.28 0.31
C VAL A 36 8.11 -6.35 -0.32
N LYS A 37 7.67 -5.43 -1.16
CA LYS A 37 8.53 -4.45 -1.85
C LYS A 37 7.98 -3.05 -1.68
N ILE A 38 8.86 -2.07 -1.60
CA ILE A 38 8.50 -0.65 -1.59
C ILE A 38 8.72 -0.10 -3.00
N GLU A 39 7.69 0.49 -3.56
CA GLU A 39 7.67 1.01 -4.92
C GLU A 39 7.39 2.52 -4.88
N LYS A 40 8.14 3.27 -5.68
CA LYS A 40 7.95 4.71 -5.84
C LYS A 40 6.86 4.96 -6.88
N VAL A 41 5.98 5.90 -6.58
CA VAL A 41 4.96 6.39 -7.50
C VAL A 41 5.25 7.86 -7.76
N ASP A 42 6.17 8.10 -8.69
CA ASP A 42 6.75 9.44 -8.94
C ASP A 42 5.69 10.47 -9.34
N SER A 43 4.68 10.06 -10.13
CA SER A 43 3.52 10.89 -10.53
C SER A 43 2.74 11.49 -9.35
N LEU A 44 2.84 10.86 -8.18
CA LEU A 44 2.11 11.22 -6.97
C LEU A 44 3.02 11.64 -5.82
N SER A 45 4.34 11.65 -6.04
CA SER A 45 5.33 11.91 -5.00
C SER A 45 5.08 11.08 -3.72
N LEU A 46 4.72 9.81 -3.91
CA LEU A 46 4.45 8.88 -2.81
C LEU A 46 5.15 7.54 -3.01
N CYS A 47 5.24 6.77 -1.93
CA CYS A 47 5.66 5.38 -1.95
C CYS A 47 4.49 4.48 -1.54
N ALA A 48 4.38 3.34 -2.20
CA ALA A 48 3.45 2.28 -1.85
C ALA A 48 4.21 1.00 -1.53
N ILE A 49 3.60 0.11 -0.76
CA ILE A 49 4.11 -1.23 -0.54
C ILE A 49 3.34 -2.16 -1.47
N VAL A 50 4.06 -2.88 -2.33
CA VAL A 50 3.50 -3.96 -3.15
C VAL A 50 3.86 -5.27 -2.48
N ALA A 51 2.84 -6.04 -2.14
CA ALA A 51 3.05 -7.30 -1.44
C ALA A 51 2.11 -8.42 -1.90
N HIS A 52 2.52 -9.66 -1.66
CA HIS A 52 1.72 -10.85 -1.91
C HIS A 52 1.41 -11.53 -0.57
N GLU A 53 0.12 -11.81 -0.34
CA GLU A 53 -0.35 -12.49 0.86
C GLU A 53 -0.13 -14.01 0.72
N PRO A 54 0.49 -14.68 1.71
CA PRO A 54 0.67 -16.13 1.66
C PRO A 54 -0.67 -16.86 1.56
N GLY A 55 -0.77 -17.77 0.60
CA GLY A 55 -1.99 -18.57 0.39
C GLY A 55 -3.01 -17.95 -0.57
N THR A 56 -2.77 -16.75 -1.10
CA THR A 56 -3.59 -16.17 -2.17
C THR A 56 -2.97 -16.45 -3.56
N PRO A 57 -3.76 -16.40 -4.65
CA PRO A 57 -3.26 -16.52 -6.02
C PRO A 57 -2.09 -15.55 -6.31
N LEU A 58 -1.10 -15.97 -7.10
CA LEU A 58 0.13 -15.20 -7.36
C LEU A 58 -0.09 -13.89 -8.14
N ASP A 59 -1.18 -13.84 -8.91
CA ASP A 59 -1.69 -12.67 -9.61
C ASP A 59 -2.37 -11.67 -8.66
N GLN A 60 -2.76 -12.10 -7.46
CA GLN A 60 -3.38 -11.26 -6.45
C GLN A 60 -2.34 -10.55 -5.59
N ARG A 61 -1.78 -9.47 -6.13
CA ARG A 61 -0.89 -8.59 -5.36
C ARG A 61 -1.65 -7.43 -4.72
N HIS A 62 -1.29 -7.13 -3.49
CA HIS A 62 -1.84 -6.04 -2.71
C HIS A 62 -0.98 -4.79 -2.89
N ILE A 63 -1.64 -3.68 -3.17
CA ILE A 63 -1.04 -2.36 -3.03
C ILE A 63 -1.48 -1.80 -1.69
N ILE A 64 -0.50 -1.55 -0.83
CA ILE A 64 -0.70 -1.07 0.52
C ILE A 64 -0.15 0.35 0.60
N LEU A 65 -1.00 1.28 1.02
CA LEU A 65 -0.68 2.68 1.20
C LEU A 65 -0.62 3.01 2.70
N PRO A 66 0.58 3.25 3.27
CA PRO A 66 0.70 3.69 4.65
C PRO A 66 0.18 5.12 4.81
N ILE A 67 -0.70 5.33 5.78
CA ILE A 67 -1.23 6.64 6.13
C ILE A 67 -1.19 6.84 7.65
N HIS A 68 -0.94 8.06 8.09
CA HIS A 68 -1.02 8.40 9.52
C HIS A 68 -2.48 8.53 9.93
N GLN A 69 -2.87 8.03 11.11
CA GLN A 69 -4.24 8.09 11.62
C GLN A 69 -4.81 9.51 11.65
N GLU A 70 -4.00 10.50 12.03
CA GLU A 70 -4.43 11.91 12.11
C GLU A 70 -4.53 12.58 10.73
N THR A 71 -4.21 11.87 9.65
CA THR A 71 -4.35 12.42 8.29
C THR A 71 -5.82 12.71 8.02
N GLN A 72 -6.17 13.99 7.96
CA GLN A 72 -7.50 14.39 7.55
C GLN A 72 -7.74 14.03 6.09
N LEU A 73 -8.55 13.02 5.88
CA LEU A 73 -8.97 12.54 4.58
C LEU A 73 -10.42 12.95 4.34
N SER A 74 -10.65 13.86 3.38
CA SER A 74 -11.99 14.03 2.83
C SER A 74 -12.26 12.94 1.80
N VAL A 75 -13.53 12.54 1.65
CA VAL A 75 -13.94 11.54 0.66
C VAL A 75 -13.44 11.93 -0.73
N ALA A 76 -13.60 13.20 -1.11
CA ALA A 76 -13.11 13.70 -2.40
C ALA A 76 -11.58 13.52 -2.57
N ARG A 77 -10.79 13.79 -1.52
CA ARG A 77 -9.32 13.64 -1.57
C ARG A 77 -8.90 12.17 -1.65
N ILE A 78 -9.59 11.28 -0.94
CA ILE A 78 -9.36 9.84 -1.05
C ILE A 78 -9.69 9.38 -2.47
N SER A 79 -10.88 9.70 -2.97
CA SER A 79 -11.33 9.24 -4.29
C SER A 79 -10.39 9.70 -5.40
N ILE A 80 -9.95 10.96 -5.38
CA ILE A 80 -8.99 11.48 -6.36
C ILE A 80 -7.65 10.75 -6.20
N ARG A 81 -7.10 10.64 -4.98
CA ARG A 81 -5.81 9.98 -4.77
C ARG A 81 -5.85 8.51 -5.18
N LEU A 82 -6.87 7.77 -4.78
CA LEU A 82 -7.03 6.37 -5.17
C LEU A 82 -7.19 6.24 -6.68
N ALA A 83 -8.01 7.07 -7.32
CA ALA A 83 -8.15 7.06 -8.78
C ALA A 83 -6.81 7.31 -9.47
N THR A 84 -6.05 8.31 -9.02
CA THR A 84 -4.72 8.59 -9.58
C THR A 84 -3.72 7.48 -9.27
N ILE A 85 -3.80 6.83 -8.11
CA ILE A 85 -2.96 5.66 -7.79
C ILE A 85 -3.31 4.52 -8.73
N PHE A 86 -4.59 4.17 -8.92
CA PHE A 86 -5.00 3.12 -9.85
C PHE A 86 -4.51 3.41 -11.28
N VAL A 87 -4.65 4.65 -11.77
CA VAL A 87 -4.15 5.06 -13.08
C VAL A 87 -2.62 4.98 -13.13
N SER A 88 -1.92 5.56 -12.15
CA SER A 88 -0.45 5.57 -12.11
C SER A 88 0.12 4.17 -11.99
N ILE A 89 -0.54 3.26 -11.29
CA ILE A 89 -0.11 1.86 -11.20
C ILE A 89 -0.32 1.12 -12.52
N THR A 90 -1.39 1.47 -13.24
CA THR A 90 -1.68 0.91 -14.56
C THR A 90 -0.71 1.46 -15.63
N GLU A 91 -0.39 2.76 -15.58
CA GLU A 91 0.41 3.47 -16.58
C GLU A 91 1.93 3.47 -16.30
N ALA A 92 2.37 3.61 -15.05
CA ALA A 92 3.78 3.83 -14.68
C ALA A 92 4.63 2.54 -14.63
N GLY A 93 4.18 1.42 -15.22
CA GLY A 93 5.01 0.23 -15.36
C GLY A 93 5.16 -0.63 -14.10
N LEU A 94 4.40 -0.35 -13.04
CA LEU A 94 4.19 -1.30 -11.93
C LEU A 94 3.53 -2.61 -12.41
N SER A 95 2.96 -2.61 -13.62
CA SER A 95 2.49 -3.76 -14.39
C SER A 95 3.56 -4.85 -14.59
N ASN A 96 4.86 -4.51 -14.60
CA ASN A 96 5.91 -5.52 -14.64
C ASN A 96 6.08 -6.24 -13.28
N THR A 97 5.85 -5.52 -12.18
CA THR A 97 5.86 -6.07 -10.83
C THR A 97 4.55 -6.80 -10.54
N LEU A 98 3.42 -6.28 -11.01
CA LEU A 98 2.09 -6.87 -10.95
C LEU A 98 1.86 -7.71 -12.22
N GLN A 99 2.52 -8.87 -12.34
CA GLN A 99 2.23 -9.81 -13.42
C GLN A 99 0.78 -10.30 -13.31
N GLY A 100 -0.16 -9.61 -13.96
CA GLY A 100 -1.58 -9.93 -13.84
C GLY A 100 -2.52 -8.79 -14.20
N THR A 101 -3.80 -9.02 -13.94
CA THR A 101 -4.89 -8.06 -14.10
C THR A 101 -4.63 -6.78 -13.29
N PRO A 102 -5.13 -5.63 -13.77
CA PRO A 102 -4.97 -4.38 -13.04
C PRO A 102 -5.58 -4.52 -11.64
N PRO A 103 -4.89 -4.01 -10.61
CA PRO A 103 -5.36 -4.12 -9.24
C PRO A 103 -6.68 -3.36 -9.11
N THR A 104 -7.72 -4.06 -8.65
CA THR A 104 -9.07 -3.49 -8.41
C THR A 104 -9.22 -2.97 -6.97
N GLN A 105 -8.23 -3.24 -6.13
CA GLN A 105 -8.25 -3.01 -4.69
C GLN A 105 -6.95 -2.36 -4.23
N ILE A 106 -7.07 -1.37 -3.34
CA ILE A 106 -5.97 -0.77 -2.59
C ILE A 106 -6.24 -1.02 -1.10
N THR A 107 -5.19 -1.29 -0.34
CA THR A 107 -5.28 -1.42 1.11
C THR A 107 -4.67 -0.18 1.76
N LEU A 108 -5.42 0.47 2.64
CA LEU A 108 -4.91 1.54 3.48
C LEU A 108 -4.38 0.92 4.76
N ALA A 109 -3.10 1.12 5.04
CA ALA A 109 -2.50 0.77 6.32
C ALA A 109 -2.47 2.03 7.19
N ILE A 110 -3.42 2.13 8.10
CA ILE A 110 -3.58 3.27 9.01
C ILE A 110 -2.69 3.03 10.22
N VAL A 111 -1.67 3.86 10.38
CA VAL A 111 -0.70 3.79 11.47
C VAL A 111 -1.07 4.82 12.52
N SER A 112 -1.30 4.33 13.73
CA SER A 112 -1.57 5.12 14.93
C SER A 112 -0.27 5.59 15.60
N PRO A 113 -0.29 6.66 16.40
CA PRO A 113 0.90 7.14 17.13
C PRO A 113 1.49 6.10 18.11
N ASP A 114 0.66 5.20 18.62
CA ASP A 114 1.07 4.08 19.49
C ASP A 114 1.65 2.88 18.71
N SER A 115 1.92 3.06 17.41
CA SER A 115 2.45 2.05 16.49
C SER A 115 1.46 0.94 16.11
N THR A 116 0.19 1.02 16.54
CA THR A 116 -0.88 0.15 16.05
C THR A 116 -1.11 0.38 14.56
N THR A 117 -1.23 -0.70 13.79
CA THR A 117 -1.52 -0.63 12.34
C THR A 117 -2.82 -1.35 12.03
N VAL A 118 -3.75 -0.65 11.36
CA VAL A 118 -5.04 -1.21 10.93
C VAL A 118 -5.12 -1.20 9.41
N TYR A 119 -5.56 -2.32 8.83
CA TYR A 119 -5.65 -2.51 7.38
C TYR A 119 -7.10 -2.40 6.91
N TYR A 120 -7.37 -1.47 5.99
CA TYR A 120 -8.68 -1.29 5.35
C TYR A 120 -8.58 -1.53 3.85
N HIS A 121 -9.41 -2.41 3.32
CA HIS A 121 -9.50 -2.63 1.88
C HIS A 121 -10.46 -1.64 1.24
N VAL A 122 -10.00 -1.00 0.18
CA VAL A 122 -10.78 -0.05 -0.63
C VAL A 122 -10.82 -0.58 -2.06
N GLU A 123 -12.02 -0.92 -2.49
CA GLU A 123 -12.29 -1.47 -3.82
C GLU A 123 -13.03 -0.45 -4.68
N LYS A 124 -12.79 -0.46 -5.99
CA LYS A 124 -13.54 0.38 -6.92
C LYS A 124 -14.89 -0.28 -7.23
N GLY A 125 -15.97 0.29 -6.68
CA GLY A 125 -17.34 -0.10 -7.02
C GLY A 125 -18.23 -0.32 -5.80
N LEU A 126 -19.40 -0.92 -6.03
CA LEU A 126 -20.27 -1.38 -4.96
C LEU A 126 -19.81 -2.76 -4.51
N VAL A 127 -19.36 -2.86 -3.26
CA VAL A 127 -19.02 -4.15 -2.66
C VAL A 127 -20.33 -4.79 -2.21
N GLY A 128 -20.66 -5.94 -2.78
CA GLY A 128 -21.78 -6.73 -2.29
C GLY A 128 -21.55 -7.16 -0.84
N PRO A 129 -22.60 -7.30 -0.03
CA PRO A 129 -22.45 -7.88 1.30
C PRO A 129 -21.73 -9.22 1.16
N LYS A 130 -20.64 -9.41 1.90
CA LYS A 130 -20.02 -10.74 2.00
C LYS A 130 -21.02 -11.58 2.77
N ASP A 131 -21.57 -12.61 2.13
CA ASP A 131 -22.44 -13.57 2.80
C ASP A 131 -21.72 -14.07 4.05
N LYS A 132 -22.27 -13.74 5.21
CA LYS A 132 -21.83 -14.33 6.47
C LYS A 132 -22.36 -15.76 6.48
N ILE A 133 -21.43 -16.71 6.52
CA ILE A 133 -21.68 -18.07 7.00
C ILE A 133 -22.14 -17.99 8.46
#